data_AF-A0A662Q6W9-F1
#
_entry.id   AF-A0A662Q6W9-F1
#
_cell.length_a   1.000
_cell.length_b   1.000
_cell.length_c   1.000
_cell.angle_alpha   90.00
_cell.angle_beta   90.00
_cell.angle_gamma   90.00
#
_symmetry.space_group_name_H-M   'P 1'
#
loop_
_entity.id
_entity.type
_entity.pdbx_description
1 polymer ?
#
loop_
_entity_poly.entity_id
_entity_poly.type
_entity_poly.pdbx_seq_one_letter_code
_entity_poly.pdbx_strand_id
1 'polypeptide(L)' 'MSRSSPRFIVDAMLKNLASWLRILGYNAIYWNGDDREILRLAEEKSGMILTMDRGLAAAALRRGLDVI' A
#
# COMPACT_ATOMS: atom_id res chain seq x y z
N MET A 1 -2.54 -2.33 -24.60
CA MET A 1 -3.07 -2.85 -23.32
C MET A 1 -2.28 -2.17 -22.22
N SER A 2 -2.90 -1.25 -21.47
CA SER A 2 -2.22 -0.56 -20.37
C SER A 2 -1.82 -1.62 -19.34
N ARG A 3 -0.52 -1.85 -19.14
CA ARG A 3 -0.04 -2.56 -17.95
C ARG A 3 -0.36 -1.62 -16.80
N SER A 4 -1.46 -1.87 -16.11
CA SER A 4 -1.77 -1.22 -14.84
C SER A 4 -0.61 -1.55 -13.90
N SER A 5 0.40 -0.68 -13.85
CA SER A 5 1.53 -0.87 -12.93
C SER A 5 0.96 -1.05 -11.53
N PRO A 6 1.41 -2.08 -10.78
CA PRO A 6 0.91 -2.32 -9.43
C PRO A 6 1.04 -1.05 -8.59
N ARG A 7 -0.03 -0.70 -7.90
CA ARG A 7 -0.10 0.49 -7.06
C ARG A 7 0.31 0.10 -5.66
N PHE A 8 1.41 0.66 -5.18
CA PHE A 8 1.83 0.49 -3.79
C PHE A 8 1.07 1.48 -2.92
N ILE A 9 0.54 0.99 -1.81
CA ILE A 9 -0.05 1.83 -0.77
C ILE A 9 0.83 1.66 0.45
N VAL A 10 1.56 2.71 0.76
CA VAL A 10 2.65 2.71 1.71
C VAL A 10 2.19 3.42 2.96
N ASP A 11 2.28 2.76 4.11
CA ASP A 11 1.92 3.35 5.39
C ASP A 11 2.87 4.48 5.84
N ALA A 12 2.56 5.10 6.97
CA ALA A 12 3.37 6.17 7.53
C ALA A 12 4.79 5.73 7.93
N MET A 13 4.97 4.45 8.28
CA MET A 13 6.26 3.88 8.72
C MET A 13 7.27 3.86 7.58
N LEU A 14 6.80 3.79 6.34
CA LEU A 14 7.62 3.60 5.14
C LEU A 14 7.66 4.86 4.25
N LYS A 15 7.53 6.06 4.83
CA LYS A 15 7.57 7.36 4.11
C LYS A 15 8.75 7.48 3.14
N ASN A 16 9.95 7.10 3.57
CA ASN A 16 11.15 7.19 2.73
C ASN A 16 11.09 6.22 1.54
N LEU A 17 10.54 5.02 1.74
CA LEU A 17 10.33 4.04 0.68
C LEU A 17 9.32 4.56 -0.35
N ALA A 18 8.22 5.19 0.10
CA ALA A 18 7.24 5.80 -0.79
C ALA A 18 7.88 6.84 -1.72
N SER A 19 8.79 7.67 -1.20
CA SER A 19 9.56 8.63 -2.00
C SER A 19 10.46 7.95 -3.03
N TRP A 20 11.22 6.92 -2.62
CA TRP A 20 12.08 6.16 -3.54
C TRP A 20 11.29 5.45 -4.64
N LEU A 21 10.17 4.83 -4.30
CA LEU A 21 9.29 4.19 -5.29
C LEU A 21 8.84 5.18 -6.36
N ARG A 22 8.43 6.40 -5.97
CA ARG A 22 8.05 7.46 -6.91
C ARG A 22 9.21 7.91 -7.79
N ILE A 23 10.41 8.10 -7.21
CA ILE A 23 11.62 8.47 -7.95
C ILE A 23 11.96 7.40 -9.01
N LEU A 24 11.79 6.13 -8.65
CA LEU A 24 12.01 4.99 -9.55
C LEU A 24 10.88 4.78 -10.58
N GLY A 25 9.83 5.61 -10.57
CA GLY A 25 8.72 5.56 -11.51
C GLY A 25 7.59 4.59 -11.15
N TYR A 26 7.59 4.04 -9.93
CA TYR A 26 6.48 3.23 -9.43
C TYR A 26 5.31 4.10 -8.96
N ASN A 27 4.10 3.56 -9.11
CA ASN A 27 2.88 4.19 -8.63
C ASN A 27 2.72 3.92 -7.12
N ALA A 28 3.17 4.85 -6.28
CA ALA A 28 3.09 4.72 -4.83
C ALA A 28 2.24 5.82 -4.18
N ILE A 29 1.20 5.41 -3.46
CA ILE A 29 0.41 6.26 -2.56
C ILE A 29 1.03 6.17 -1.17
N TYR A 30 1.29 7.32 -0.56
CA TYR A 30 1.69 7.40 0.84
C TYR A 30 0.43 7.68 1.66
N TRP A 31 0.24 6.92 2.74
CA TRP A 31 -0.91 7.04 3.63
C TRP A 31 -0.45 7.24 5.07
N ASN A 32 -0.98 8.26 5.74
CA ASN A 32 -0.73 8.55 7.15
C ASN A 32 -2.00 8.71 7.98
N GLY A 33 -3.14 8.23 7.45
CA GLY A 33 -4.43 8.18 8.13
C GLY A 33 -4.65 6.85 8.87
N ASP A 34 -5.90 6.48 9.07
CA ASP A 34 -6.29 5.25 9.79
C ASP A 34 -6.01 3.99 8.93
N ASP A 35 -5.59 2.91 9.60
CA ASP A 35 -5.45 1.57 9.06
C ASP A 35 -6.75 1.04 8.42
N ARG A 36 -7.91 1.48 8.88
CA ARG A 36 -9.17 1.09 8.22
C ARG A 36 -9.29 1.69 6.83
N GLU A 37 -8.74 2.88 6.63
CA GLU A 37 -8.80 3.58 5.35
C GLU A 37 -7.75 3.05 4.37
N ILE A 38 -6.55 2.68 4.85
CA ILE A 38 -5.53 2.06 3.99
C ILE A 38 -6.02 0.73 3.41
N LEU A 39 -6.73 -0.08 4.22
CA LEU A 39 -7.32 -1.35 3.78
C LEU A 39 -8.41 -1.13 2.72
N ARG A 40 -9.30 -0.15 2.92
CA ARG A 40 -10.33 0.21 1.92
C ARG A 40 -9.70 0.69 0.62
N LEU A 41 -8.65 1.53 0.71
CA LEU A 41 -7.95 2.04 -0.45
C LEU A 41 -7.29 0.92 -1.26
N ALA A 42 -6.71 -0.07 -0.58
CA ALA A 42 -6.12 -1.26 -1.22
C ALA A 42 -7.16 -2.09 -1.97
N GLU A 43 -8.33 -2.27 -1.36
CA GLU A 43 -9.46 -2.97 -1.97
C GLU A 43 -9.98 -2.22 -3.22
N GLU A 44 -10.27 -0.92 -3.10
CA GLU A 44 -10.82 -0.10 -4.19
C GLU A 44 -9.86 0.09 -5.36
N LYS A 45 -8.56 0.18 -5.08
CA LYS A 45 -7.53 0.47 -6.09
C LYS A 45 -6.80 -0.77 -6.58
N SER A 46 -7.17 -1.96 -6.09
CA SER A 46 -6.42 -3.21 -6.28
C SER A 46 -4.92 -3.00 -6.05
N GLY A 47 -4.61 -2.34 -4.93
CA GLY A 47 -3.25 -1.92 -4.57
C GLY A 47 -2.62 -2.85 -3.55
N MET A 48 -1.30 -3.04 -3.66
CA MET A 48 -0.50 -3.80 -2.70
C MET A 48 -0.09 -2.88 -1.54
N ILE A 49 -0.38 -3.31 -0.31
CA ILE A 49 0.01 -2.59 0.91
C ILE A 49 1.49 -2.88 1.21
N LEU A 50 2.25 -1.84 1.53
CA LEU A 50 3.59 -1.97 2.11
C LEU A 50 3.54 -1.44 3.54
N THR A 51 3.84 -2.29 4.52
CA THR A 51 3.81 -1.91 5.93
C THR A 51 4.79 -2.74 6.76
N MET A 52 5.37 -2.13 7.80
CA MET A 52 6.09 -2.89 8.84
C MET A 52 5.20 -3.20 10.05
N ASP A 53 3.94 -2.73 10.05
CA ASP A 53 2.97 -3.02 11.09
C ASP A 53 2.37 -4.43 10.88
N ARG A 54 2.70 -5.34 11.79
CA ARG A 54 2.22 -6.73 11.74
C ARG A 54 0.71 -6.84 11.94
N GLY A 55 0.10 -5.92 12.68
CA GLY A 55 -1.34 -5.85 12.91
C GLY A 55 -2.08 -5.47 11.63
N LEU A 56 -1.59 -4.44 10.93
CA LEU A 56 -2.12 -4.04 9.63
C LEU A 56 -1.93 -5.14 8.58
N ALA A 57 -0.74 -5.74 8.50
CA ALA A 57 -0.47 -6.86 7.59
C ALA A 57 -1.42 -8.04 7.85
N ALA A 58 -1.61 -8.45 9.11
CA ALA A 58 -2.55 -9.50 9.46
C ALA A 58 -4.00 -9.13 9.11
N ALA A 59 -4.38 -7.86 9.26
CA ALA A 59 -5.71 -7.37 8.88
C ALA A 59 -5.94 -7.40 7.36
N ALA A 60 -4.92 -7.03 6.58
CA ALA A 60 -4.94 -7.11 5.12
C ALA A 60 -5.08 -8.55 4.64
N LEU A 61 -4.28 -9.48 5.18
CA LEU A 61 -4.35 -10.90 4.84
C LEU A 61 -5.72 -11.52 5.15
N ARG A 62 -6.33 -11.17 6.29
CA ARG A 62 -7.70 -11.62 6.63
C ARG A 62 -8.77 -11.13 5.64
N ARG A 63 -8.49 -10.04 4.91
CA ARG A 63 -9.36 -9.49 3.86
C ARG A 63 -9.00 -9.96 2.45
N GLY A 64 -7.96 -10.80 2.31
CA GLY A 64 -7.47 -11.26 1.01
C GLY A 64 -6.78 -10.17 0.19
N LEU A 65 -6.25 -9.14 0.85
CA LEU A 65 -5.52 -8.05 0.20
C LEU A 65 -4.04 -8.41 0.07
N ASP A 66 -3.42 -7.96 -1.02
CA ASP A 66 -1.97 -8.08 -1.22
C ASP A 66 -1.22 -7.17 -0.24
N VAL A 67 -0.28 -7.75 0.51
CA VAL A 67 0.51 -7.01 1.50
C VAL A 67 1.93 -7.59 1.61
N ILE A 68 2.91 -6.69 1.77
CA ILE A 68 4.32 -7.00 2.04
C ILE A 68 4.78 -6.21 3.27
#